data_AF-A0A2V5QYZ7-F1
#
_entry.id   AF-A0A2V5QYZ7-F1
#
_cell.length_a   1.000
_cell.length_b   1.000
_cell.length_c   1.000
_cell.angle_alpha   90.00
_cell.angle_beta   90.00
_cell.angle_gamma   90.00
#
_symmetry.space_group_name_H-M   'P 1'
#
loop_
_entity.id
_entity.type
_entity.pdbx_description
1 polymer ?
#
loop_
_entity_poly.entity_id
_entity_poly.type
_entity_poly.pdbx_seq_one_letter_code
_entity_poly.pdbx_strand_id
1 'polypeptide(L)'
;MISTAMLHGANNPTLGRDAIFAVVMIALNGLVGLSLLLGGLRHREQYYNLLGVNAYLNVIMTLAVLGLVLPNFTTSRSGPNFSTEQEVFLIVMSILLYAIFLLIQTVRHRRYFMESEDVVIPMTSAHHPFQVRSTAFHAVMLLLYLVAVILLAEKFAIPLDNSIEKFGMPQAFGGAIIAALVLSPEGLGAIRASLGNQLQRSINILLGSVLATIGLTIPAVLTIGLITKRSVTLGVEGGNLPLLLLTLAVSIVTFTSRKTNVLQGCIHLLLFAVFVLLIFAP
;
A
#
# COMPACT_ATOMS: atom_id res chain seq x y z
N MET A 1 -11.04 -4.18 -9.35
CA MET A 1 -11.69 -3.57 -8.18
C MET A 1 -12.00 -2.09 -8.39
N ILE A 2 -11.02 -1.18 -8.35
CA ILE A 2 -11.32 0.27 -8.46
C ILE A 2 -11.85 0.64 -9.86
N SER A 3 -11.21 0.14 -10.93
CA SER A 3 -11.69 0.37 -12.30
C SER A 3 -13.10 -0.19 -12.55
N THR A 4 -13.40 -1.39 -12.05
CA THR A 4 -14.72 -2.02 -12.20
C THR A 4 -15.80 -1.27 -11.44
N ALA A 5 -15.50 -0.77 -10.23
CA ALA A 5 -16.41 0.04 -9.43
C ALA A 5 -16.68 1.43 -10.05
N MET A 6 -15.67 2.07 -10.66
CA MET A 6 -15.87 3.34 -11.36
C MET A 6 -16.68 3.20 -12.67
N LEU A 7 -16.55 2.06 -13.35
CA LEU A 7 -17.26 1.78 -14.61
C LEU A 7 -18.71 1.36 -14.40
N HIS A 8 -19.04 0.64 -13.31
CA HIS A 8 -20.38 0.06 -13.08
C HIS A 8 -21.13 0.62 -11.86
N GLY A 9 -20.48 1.40 -11.00
CA GLY A 9 -21.08 1.96 -9.77
C GLY A 9 -21.61 3.39 -9.91
N ALA A 10 -22.39 3.80 -8.91
CA ALA A 10 -22.78 5.20 -8.71
C ALA A 10 -21.54 6.10 -8.70
N ASN A 11 -21.67 7.32 -9.23
CA ASN A 11 -20.54 8.23 -9.47
C ASN A 11 -19.92 8.69 -8.13
N ASN A 12 -18.93 7.96 -7.63
CA ASN A 12 -18.18 8.34 -6.43
C ASN A 12 -16.81 8.93 -6.83
N PRO A 13 -16.67 10.27 -6.86
CA PRO A 13 -15.45 10.93 -7.32
C PRO A 13 -14.24 10.70 -6.39
N THR A 14 -14.46 10.28 -5.14
CA THR A 14 -13.39 10.10 -4.14
C THR A 14 -12.92 8.65 -4.00
N LEU A 15 -13.58 7.69 -4.65
CA LEU A 15 -13.32 6.26 -4.46
C LEU A 15 -11.84 5.89 -4.64
N GLY A 16 -11.21 6.42 -5.68
CA GLY A 16 -9.79 6.17 -5.96
C GLY A 16 -8.88 6.69 -4.86
N ARG A 17 -9.13 7.91 -4.37
CA ARG A 17 -8.41 8.51 -3.24
C ARG A 17 -8.56 7.67 -1.98
N ASP A 18 -9.79 7.33 -1.63
CA ASP A 18 -10.09 6.66 -0.36
C ASP A 18 -9.48 5.25 -0.34
N ALA A 19 -9.48 4.55 -1.48
CA ALA A 19 -8.81 3.26 -1.62
C ALA A 19 -7.28 3.37 -1.49
N ILE A 20 -6.64 4.34 -2.15
CA ILE A 20 -5.19 4.55 -2.03
C ILE A 20 -4.82 4.91 -0.59
N PHE A 21 -5.55 5.84 0.01
CA PHE A 21 -5.33 6.27 1.39
C PHE A 21 -5.48 5.10 2.37
N ALA A 22 -6.52 4.29 2.24
CA ALA A 22 -6.73 3.10 3.06
C ALA A 22 -5.58 2.10 2.91
N VAL A 23 -5.11 1.83 1.70
CA VAL A 23 -3.97 0.93 1.47
C VAL A 23 -2.69 1.46 2.11
N VAL A 24 -2.42 2.76 1.98
CA VAL A 24 -1.27 3.40 2.65
C VAL A 24 -1.35 3.22 4.17
N MET A 25 -2.51 3.49 4.77
CA MET A 25 -2.70 3.35 6.22
C MET A 25 -2.60 1.90 6.69
N ILE A 26 -3.23 0.96 5.98
CA ILE A 26 -3.22 -0.45 6.36
C ILE A 26 -1.81 -1.03 6.21
N ALA A 27 -1.12 -0.75 5.12
CA ALA A 27 0.21 -1.32 4.87
C ALA A 27 1.30 -0.65 5.71
N LEU A 28 1.43 0.67 5.66
CA LEU A 28 2.53 1.39 6.31
C LEU A 28 2.37 1.48 7.82
N ASN A 29 1.14 1.46 8.35
CA ASN A 29 0.91 1.55 9.79
C ASN A 29 0.49 0.20 10.38
N GLY A 30 -0.54 -0.44 9.82
CA GLY A 30 -1.03 -1.72 10.32
C GLY A 30 -0.02 -2.86 10.13
N LEU A 31 0.31 -3.19 8.88
CA LEU A 31 1.10 -4.38 8.54
C LEU A 31 2.59 -4.19 8.83
N VAL A 32 3.18 -3.03 8.51
CA VAL A 32 4.56 -2.71 8.90
C VAL A 32 4.66 -2.66 10.43
N GLY A 33 3.74 -1.96 11.11
CA GLY A 33 3.73 -1.88 12.57
C GLY A 33 3.68 -3.25 13.23
N LEU A 34 2.79 -4.13 12.76
CA LEU A 34 2.68 -5.50 13.25
C LEU A 34 3.92 -6.34 12.94
N SER A 35 4.49 -6.19 11.74
CA SER A 35 5.71 -6.90 11.35
C SER A 35 6.92 -6.49 12.20
N LEU A 36 7.08 -5.20 12.49
CA LEU A 36 8.15 -4.68 13.35
C LEU A 36 7.93 -5.04 14.82
N LEU A 37 6.69 -4.98 15.32
CA LEU A 37 6.36 -5.37 16.68
C LEU A 37 6.67 -6.85 16.91
N LEU A 38 6.12 -7.74 16.07
CA LEU A 38 6.29 -9.18 16.23
C LEU A 38 7.73 -9.64 15.96
N GLY A 39 8.38 -9.05 14.96
CA GLY A 39 9.79 -9.31 14.65
C GLY A 39 10.73 -8.83 15.75
N GLY A 40 10.51 -7.61 16.27
CA GLY A 40 11.27 -7.03 17.38
C GLY A 40 11.06 -7.74 18.71
N LEU A 41 9.84 -8.22 19.01
CA LEU A 41 9.59 -9.02 20.22
C LEU A 41 10.35 -10.35 20.20
N ARG A 42 10.51 -10.95 19.02
CA ARG A 42 11.20 -12.24 18.87
C ARG A 42 12.72 -12.11 18.78
N HIS A 43 13.21 -11.14 18.01
CA HIS A 43 14.63 -11.04 17.64
C HIS A 43 15.35 -9.82 18.26
N ARG A 44 14.64 -8.98 19.02
CA ARG A 44 15.08 -7.69 19.62
C ARG A 44 15.42 -6.62 18.58
N GLU A 45 16.38 -6.90 17.72
CA GLU A 45 16.82 -6.03 16.63
C GLU A 45 16.88 -6.81 15.32
N GLN A 46 16.44 -6.20 14.23
CA GLN A 46 16.49 -6.79 12.90
C GLN A 46 17.18 -5.83 11.93
N TYR A 47 17.99 -6.39 11.04
CA TYR A 47 18.78 -5.64 10.06
C TYR A 47 18.15 -5.72 8.69
N TYR A 48 18.34 -4.66 7.90
CA TYR A 48 17.84 -4.55 6.55
C TYR A 48 18.71 -3.55 5.75
N ASN A 49 18.53 -3.52 4.45
CA ASN A 49 19.27 -2.66 3.54
C ASN A 49 18.62 -1.28 3.42
N LEU A 50 19.26 -0.28 4.03
CA LEU A 50 18.79 1.12 4.00
C LEU A 50 18.60 1.68 2.59
N LEU A 51 19.45 1.28 1.63
CA LEU A 51 19.38 1.82 0.26
C LEU A 51 18.08 1.40 -0.44
N GLY A 52 17.66 0.15 -0.28
CA GLY A 52 16.42 -0.35 -0.87
C GLY A 52 15.20 0.31 -0.25
N VAL A 53 15.18 0.44 1.08
CA VAL A 53 14.05 1.05 1.80
C VAL A 53 13.91 2.54 1.49
N ASN A 54 15.02 3.28 1.46
CA ASN A 54 15.01 4.69 1.06
C ASN A 54 14.50 4.86 -0.38
N ALA A 55 14.84 3.96 -1.30
CA ALA A 55 14.32 3.99 -2.66
C ALA A 55 12.79 3.84 -2.70
N TYR A 56 12.22 2.91 -1.92
CA TYR A 56 10.76 2.78 -1.81
C TYR A 56 10.12 4.03 -1.23
N LEU A 57 10.59 4.49 -0.06
CA LEU A 57 9.98 5.60 0.66
C LEU A 57 10.02 6.90 -0.15
N ASN A 58 11.12 7.17 -0.85
CA ASN A 58 11.22 8.34 -1.72
C ASN A 58 10.12 8.33 -2.79
N VAL A 59 9.95 7.21 -3.51
CA VAL A 59 8.94 7.15 -4.58
C VAL A 59 7.52 7.16 -4.01
N ILE A 60 7.26 6.43 -2.92
CA ILE A 60 5.97 6.43 -2.22
C ILE A 60 5.59 7.85 -1.80
N MET A 61 6.51 8.56 -1.13
CA MET A 61 6.28 9.94 -0.69
C MET A 61 6.03 10.88 -1.87
N THR A 62 6.86 10.81 -2.92
CA THR A 62 6.70 11.65 -4.10
C THR A 62 5.32 11.44 -4.72
N LEU A 63 4.92 10.19 -4.96
CA LEU A 63 3.62 9.90 -5.57
C LEU A 63 2.45 10.19 -4.64
N ALA A 64 2.57 9.93 -3.34
CA ALA A 64 1.51 10.21 -2.36
C ALA A 64 1.29 11.72 -2.22
N VAL A 65 2.36 12.52 -2.10
CA VAL A 65 2.22 13.97 -1.97
C VAL A 65 1.75 14.59 -3.28
N LEU A 66 2.35 14.22 -4.42
CA LEU A 66 1.91 14.75 -5.71
C LEU A 66 0.48 14.32 -6.05
N GLY A 67 0.07 13.10 -5.72
CA GLY A 67 -1.25 12.59 -6.05
C GLY A 67 -2.35 13.01 -5.09
N LEU A 68 -2.09 12.97 -3.78
CA LEU A 68 -3.12 13.07 -2.74
C LEU A 68 -3.09 14.38 -1.95
N VAL A 69 -1.98 15.12 -1.96
CA VAL A 69 -1.81 16.36 -1.19
C VAL A 69 -1.84 17.57 -2.10
N LEU A 70 -1.06 17.55 -3.18
CA LEU A 70 -0.94 18.67 -4.13
C LEU A 70 -2.28 19.20 -4.69
N PRO A 71 -3.29 18.37 -5.05
CA PRO A 71 -4.52 18.90 -5.63
C PRO A 71 -5.32 19.79 -4.68
N ASN A 72 -5.07 19.75 -3.36
CA ASN A 72 -5.69 20.67 -2.40
C ASN A 72 -5.10 22.09 -2.45
N PHE A 73 -3.90 22.24 -3.02
CA PHE A 73 -3.15 23.50 -3.03
C PHE A 73 -3.03 24.11 -4.43
N THR A 74 -3.51 23.41 -5.46
CA THR A 74 -3.54 23.95 -6.83
C THR A 74 -4.68 24.95 -7.01
N THR A 75 -4.40 26.06 -7.68
CA THR A 75 -5.39 27.12 -7.97
C THR A 75 -6.07 26.99 -9.32
N SER A 76 -5.64 26.03 -10.15
CA SER A 76 -6.11 25.84 -11.53
C SER A 76 -7.57 25.40 -11.64
N ARG A 77 -8.14 24.83 -10.58
CA ARG A 77 -9.55 24.46 -10.48
C ARG A 77 -10.05 24.64 -9.05
N SER A 78 -11.32 24.94 -8.89
CA SER A 78 -11.94 25.01 -7.56
C SER A 78 -12.07 23.61 -6.95
N GLY A 79 -11.62 23.47 -5.71
CA GLY A 79 -11.70 22.23 -4.94
C GLY A 79 -10.50 21.29 -5.15
N PRO A 80 -10.51 20.11 -4.49
CA PRO A 80 -9.41 19.14 -4.43
C PRO A 80 -9.22 18.30 -5.73
N ASN A 81 -9.31 18.96 -6.90
CA ASN A 81 -9.30 18.33 -8.22
C ASN A 81 -8.19 18.91 -9.10
N PHE A 82 -7.62 18.07 -9.95
CA PHE A 82 -6.66 18.52 -10.95
C PHE A 82 -7.35 19.13 -12.18
N SER A 83 -6.62 20.00 -12.89
CA SER A 83 -6.97 20.38 -14.27
C SER A 83 -6.61 19.23 -15.23
N THR A 84 -7.23 19.18 -16.42
CA THR A 84 -6.95 18.15 -17.42
C THR A 84 -5.46 18.05 -17.76
N GLU A 85 -4.76 19.19 -17.83
CA GLU A 85 -3.32 19.24 -18.08
C GLU A 85 -2.51 18.61 -16.94
N GLN A 86 -2.89 18.91 -15.69
CA GLN A 86 -2.28 18.34 -14.49
C GLN A 86 -2.54 16.83 -14.38
N GLU A 87 -3.74 16.37 -14.73
CA GLU A 87 -4.08 14.94 -14.75
C GLU A 87 -3.21 14.17 -15.75
N VAL A 88 -3.11 14.67 -16.99
CA VAL A 88 -2.28 14.04 -18.04
C VAL A 88 -0.82 14.00 -17.62
N PHE A 89 -0.29 15.12 -17.10
CA PHE A 89 1.07 15.18 -16.60
C PHE A 89 1.31 14.16 -15.47
N LEU A 90 0.41 14.10 -14.49
CA LEU A 90 0.53 13.19 -13.36
C LEU A 90 0.42 11.72 -13.78
N ILE A 91 -0.45 11.39 -14.73
CA ILE A 91 -0.54 10.03 -15.31
C ILE A 91 0.81 9.61 -15.89
N VAL A 92 1.37 10.44 -16.79
CA VAL A 92 2.61 10.11 -17.51
C VAL A 92 3.78 10.00 -16.52
N MET A 93 3.93 10.96 -15.62
CA MET A 93 5.04 10.98 -14.66
C MET A 93 4.94 9.86 -13.62
N SER A 94 3.72 9.51 -13.18
CA SER A 94 3.53 8.38 -12.25
C SER A 94 3.93 7.05 -12.88
N ILE A 95 3.49 6.81 -14.13
CA ILE A 95 3.86 5.61 -14.89
C ILE A 95 5.38 5.57 -15.12
N LEU A 96 5.96 6.69 -15.56
CA LEU A 96 7.40 6.79 -15.81
C LEU A 96 8.21 6.50 -14.54
N LEU A 97 7.86 7.12 -13.42
CA LEU A 97 8.55 6.95 -12.15
C LEU A 97 8.43 5.51 -11.64
N TYR A 98 7.24 4.91 -11.74
CA TYR A 98 7.04 3.50 -11.38
C TYR A 98 7.85 2.55 -12.28
N ALA A 99 7.89 2.79 -13.59
CA ALA A 99 8.67 1.99 -14.54
C ALA A 99 10.18 2.09 -14.26
N ILE A 100 10.69 3.30 -13.99
CA ILE A 100 12.10 3.51 -13.60
C ILE A 100 12.39 2.76 -12.29
N PHE A 101 11.50 2.85 -11.30
CA PHE A 101 11.65 2.12 -10.05
C PHE A 101 11.74 0.61 -10.28
N LEU A 102 10.84 0.03 -11.09
CA LEU A 102 10.86 -1.39 -11.42
C LEU A 102 12.16 -1.81 -12.12
N LEU A 103 12.68 -1.00 -13.04
CA LEU A 103 13.96 -1.27 -13.72
C LEU A 103 15.15 -1.27 -12.73
N ILE A 104 15.15 -0.33 -11.78
CA ILE A 104 16.16 -0.27 -10.72
C ILE A 104 16.07 -1.49 -9.81
N GLN A 105 14.85 -1.87 -9.42
CA GLN A 105 14.58 -2.97 -8.50
C GLN A 105 14.93 -4.34 -9.11
N THR A 106 14.59 -4.55 -10.39
CA THR A 106 14.69 -5.88 -11.04
C THR A 106 16.03 -6.10 -11.74
N VAL A 107 16.64 -5.05 -12.30
CA VAL A 107 17.84 -5.17 -13.14
C VAL A 107 19.03 -4.46 -12.49
N ARG A 108 18.95 -3.13 -12.34
CA ARG A 108 20.15 -2.30 -12.18
C ARG A 108 20.76 -2.34 -10.78
N HIS A 109 19.91 -2.33 -9.74
CA HIS A 109 20.35 -2.26 -8.35
C HIS A 109 19.65 -3.31 -7.48
N ARG A 110 19.38 -4.49 -8.04
CA ARG A 110 18.72 -5.61 -7.34
C ARG A 110 19.33 -5.89 -5.95
N ARG A 111 20.67 -5.75 -5.80
CA ARG A 111 21.39 -5.94 -4.52
C ARG A 111 20.88 -5.04 -3.39
N TYR A 112 20.34 -3.85 -3.69
CA TYR A 112 19.75 -2.98 -2.67
C TYR A 112 18.46 -3.53 -2.07
N PHE A 113 17.82 -4.47 -2.76
CA PHE A 113 16.55 -5.09 -2.39
C PHE A 113 16.74 -6.53 -1.91
N MET A 114 17.96 -7.03 -1.78
CA MET A 114 18.24 -8.36 -1.21
C MET A 114 18.62 -8.22 0.27
N GLU A 115 18.41 -9.28 1.05
CA GLU A 115 18.81 -9.32 2.45
C GLU A 115 20.30 -8.99 2.57
N SER A 116 20.67 -8.21 3.60
CA SER A 116 22.05 -7.78 3.83
C SER A 116 22.97 -9.01 3.98
N GLU A 117 24.08 -9.07 3.23
CA GLU A 117 25.05 -10.19 3.30
C GLU A 117 25.68 -10.37 4.70
N ASP A 118 25.60 -9.35 5.57
CA ASP A 118 26.06 -9.40 6.96
C ASP A 118 25.22 -10.29 7.89
N VAL A 119 24.10 -10.85 7.40
CA VAL A 119 23.27 -11.80 8.16
C VAL A 119 23.73 -13.23 7.87
N VAL A 120 24.65 -13.73 8.70
CA VAL A 120 24.98 -15.17 8.77
C VAL A 120 23.76 -15.90 9.33
N ILE A 121 22.88 -16.38 8.45
CA ILE A 121 21.83 -17.31 8.83
C ILE A 121 22.49 -18.69 8.98
N PRO A 122 22.47 -19.35 10.16
CA PRO A 122 22.85 -20.74 10.23
C PRO A 122 21.89 -21.53 9.33
N MET A 123 22.44 -22.29 8.38
CA MET A 123 21.68 -23.12 7.45
C MET A 123 20.93 -24.23 8.20
N THR A 124 19.84 -23.89 8.89
CA THR A 124 18.81 -24.85 9.29
C THR A 124 17.73 -24.84 8.22
N SER A 125 18.14 -25.23 7.01
CA SER A 125 17.20 -25.56 5.94
C SER A 125 16.47 -26.84 6.30
N ALA A 126 15.38 -26.73 7.06
CA ALA A 126 14.29 -27.68 6.97
C ALA A 126 13.66 -27.52 5.57
N HIS A 127 14.33 -28.07 4.56
CA HIS A 127 13.81 -28.19 3.22
C HIS A 127 12.60 -29.10 3.26
N HIS A 128 11.40 -28.52 3.39
CA HIS A 128 10.25 -29.17 2.76
C HIS A 128 10.59 -29.31 1.27
N PRO A 129 10.41 -30.49 0.65
CA PRO A 129 10.71 -30.68 -0.74
C PRO A 129 9.76 -29.79 -1.54
N PHE A 130 10.25 -28.62 -1.96
CA PHE A 130 9.54 -27.79 -2.91
C PHE A 130 9.46 -28.58 -4.21
N GLN A 131 8.27 -29.07 -4.55
CA GLN A 131 8.03 -29.59 -5.89
C GLN A 131 8.27 -28.45 -6.87
N VAL A 132 9.40 -28.49 -7.58
CA VAL A 132 9.75 -27.50 -8.58
C VAL A 132 8.81 -27.72 -9.77
N ARG A 133 7.68 -27.02 -9.76
CA ARG A 133 6.71 -27.03 -10.87
C ARG A 133 7.10 -25.99 -11.92
N SER A 134 6.67 -26.22 -13.16
CA SER A 134 6.93 -25.30 -14.28
C SER A 134 6.47 -23.87 -13.98
N THR A 135 7.13 -22.88 -14.59
CA THR A 135 6.72 -21.47 -14.56
C THR A 135 5.29 -21.28 -15.06
N ALA A 136 4.89 -22.04 -16.08
CA ALA A 136 3.53 -22.04 -16.60
C ALA A 136 2.49 -22.49 -15.56
N PHE A 137 2.81 -23.51 -14.75
CA PHE A 137 1.91 -23.96 -13.68
C PHE A 137 1.69 -22.85 -12.64
N HIS A 138 2.77 -22.18 -12.21
CA HIS A 138 2.69 -21.08 -11.27
C HIS A 138 1.94 -19.87 -11.85
N ALA A 139 2.15 -19.54 -13.13
CA ALA A 139 1.43 -18.46 -13.80
C ALA A 139 -0.08 -18.72 -13.88
N VAL A 140 -0.48 -19.94 -14.25
CA VAL A 140 -1.90 -20.33 -14.30
C VAL A 140 -2.52 -20.34 -12.90
N MET A 141 -1.84 -20.91 -11.90
CA MET A 141 -2.31 -20.87 -10.51
C MET A 141 -2.44 -19.45 -9.97
N LEU A 142 -1.49 -18.57 -10.30
CA LEU A 142 -1.54 -17.16 -9.92
C LEU A 142 -2.80 -16.49 -10.48
N LEU A 143 -3.09 -16.67 -11.77
CA LEU A 143 -4.30 -16.12 -12.40
C LEU A 143 -5.58 -16.69 -11.78
N LEU A 144 -5.64 -18.00 -11.52
CA LEU A 144 -6.80 -18.63 -10.88
C LEU A 144 -7.03 -18.09 -9.47
N TYR A 145 -5.99 -17.99 -8.65
CA TYR A 145 -6.11 -17.43 -7.30
C TYR A 145 -6.48 -15.95 -7.32
N LEU A 146 -5.93 -15.17 -8.26
CA LEU A 146 -6.29 -13.76 -8.42
C LEU A 146 -7.78 -13.60 -8.72
N VAL A 147 -8.31 -14.38 -9.69
CA VAL A 147 -9.74 -14.37 -10.01
C VAL A 147 -10.57 -14.78 -8.80
N ALA A 148 -10.19 -15.84 -8.09
CA ALA A 148 -10.91 -16.31 -6.92
C ALA A 148 -10.96 -15.25 -5.80
N VAL A 149 -9.83 -14.58 -5.51
CA VAL A 149 -9.75 -13.53 -4.49
C VAL A 149 -10.60 -12.32 -4.88
N ILE A 150 -10.56 -11.89 -6.15
CA ILE A 150 -11.37 -10.76 -6.62
C ILE A 150 -12.87 -11.07 -6.49
N LEU A 151 -13.31 -12.24 -6.94
CA LEU A 151 -14.72 -12.65 -6.84
C LEU A 151 -15.17 -12.76 -5.39
N LEU A 152 -14.31 -13.31 -4.51
CA LEU A 152 -14.63 -13.44 -3.09
C LEU A 152 -14.75 -12.06 -2.42
N ALA A 153 -13.83 -11.13 -2.71
CA ALA A 153 -13.87 -9.77 -2.17
C ALA A 153 -15.12 -9.02 -2.65
N GLU A 154 -15.48 -9.14 -3.93
CA GLU A 154 -16.68 -8.51 -4.49
C GLU A 154 -17.97 -9.08 -3.87
N LYS A 155 -18.07 -10.40 -3.73
CA LYS A 155 -19.24 -11.03 -3.08
C LYS A 155 -19.32 -10.75 -1.59
N PHE A 156 -18.19 -10.55 -0.92
CA PHE A 156 -18.14 -10.17 0.49
C PHE A 156 -18.53 -8.71 0.74
N ALA A 157 -18.35 -7.82 -0.24
CA ALA A 157 -18.75 -6.42 -0.12
C ALA A 157 -20.27 -6.27 0.11
N ILE A 158 -21.10 -7.09 -0.52
CA ILE A 158 -22.57 -7.02 -0.40
C ILE A 158 -23.07 -7.22 1.05
N PRO A 159 -22.76 -8.34 1.75
CA PRO A 159 -23.18 -8.49 3.14
C PRO A 159 -22.51 -7.48 4.08
N LEU A 160 -21.30 -7.00 3.75
CA LEU A 160 -20.60 -5.99 4.52
C LEU A 160 -21.33 -4.63 4.44
N ASP A 161 -21.70 -4.18 3.25
CA ASP A 161 -22.45 -2.94 3.02
C ASP A 161 -23.81 -2.98 3.72
N ASN A 162 -24.54 -4.09 3.59
CA ASN A 162 -25.81 -4.30 4.31
C ASN A 162 -25.63 -4.25 5.84
N SER A 163 -24.49 -4.74 6.35
CA SER A 163 -24.19 -4.69 7.78
C SER A 163 -23.86 -3.27 8.23
N ILE A 164 -23.06 -2.54 7.44
CA ILE A 164 -22.70 -1.14 7.69
C ILE A 164 -23.96 -0.27 7.74
N GLU A 165 -24.86 -0.44 6.78
CA GLU A 165 -26.14 0.30 6.74
C GLU A 165 -27.03 -0.07 7.94
N LYS A 166 -27.17 -1.36 8.25
CA LYS A 166 -27.98 -1.83 9.37
C LYS A 166 -27.49 -1.33 10.73
N PHE A 167 -26.17 -1.23 10.93
CA PHE A 167 -25.57 -0.75 12.18
C PHE A 167 -25.28 0.75 12.18
N GLY A 168 -25.64 1.49 11.12
CA GLY A 168 -25.36 2.93 11.00
C GLY A 168 -23.87 3.26 11.02
N MET A 169 -23.02 2.36 10.53
CA MET A 169 -21.58 2.55 10.50
C MET A 169 -21.16 3.46 9.32
N PRO A 170 -20.02 4.16 9.43
CA PRO A 170 -19.49 4.97 8.33
C PRO A 170 -19.14 4.12 7.10
N GLN A 171 -19.50 4.56 5.89
CA GLN A 171 -19.16 3.83 4.65
C GLN A 171 -17.64 3.66 4.44
N ALA A 172 -16.83 4.61 4.93
CA ALA A 172 -15.38 4.52 4.89
C ALA A 172 -14.83 3.26 5.62
N PHE A 173 -15.56 2.75 6.63
CA PHE A 173 -15.20 1.52 7.33
C PHE A 173 -15.27 0.29 6.42
N GLY A 174 -16.28 0.22 5.55
CA GLY A 174 -16.43 -0.85 4.56
C GLY A 174 -15.27 -0.88 3.58
N GLY A 175 -14.91 0.30 3.05
CA GLY A 175 -13.74 0.46 2.19
C GLY A 175 -12.44 0.00 2.87
N ALA A 176 -12.24 0.35 4.15
CA ALA A 176 -11.09 -0.08 4.92
C ALA A 176 -11.04 -1.59 5.14
N ILE A 177 -12.17 -2.24 5.45
CA ILE A 177 -12.25 -3.70 5.61
C ILE A 177 -11.95 -4.42 4.27
N ILE A 178 -12.53 -3.96 3.17
CA ILE A 178 -12.27 -4.54 1.85
C ILE A 178 -10.80 -4.38 1.48
N ALA A 179 -10.21 -3.21 1.71
CA ALA A 179 -8.78 -2.98 1.48
C ALA A 179 -7.92 -3.94 2.34
N ALA A 180 -8.26 -4.12 3.62
CA ALA A 180 -7.55 -5.03 4.51
C ALA A 180 -7.65 -6.49 4.04
N LEU A 181 -8.82 -6.92 3.58
CA LEU A 181 -9.04 -8.27 3.04
C LEU A 181 -8.17 -8.50 1.79
N VAL A 182 -8.15 -7.54 0.87
CA VAL A 182 -7.34 -7.61 -0.35
C VAL A 182 -5.84 -7.63 -0.04
N LEU A 183 -5.39 -6.87 0.95
CA LEU A 183 -3.97 -6.84 1.38
C LEU A 183 -3.57 -8.01 2.27
N SER A 184 -4.52 -8.76 2.83
CA SER A 184 -4.26 -9.80 3.82
C SER A 184 -3.24 -10.87 3.37
N PRO A 185 -3.28 -11.40 2.13
CA PRO A 185 -2.30 -12.40 1.69
C PRO A 185 -0.85 -11.88 1.72
N GLU A 186 -0.65 -10.63 1.29
CA GLU A 186 0.66 -9.97 1.29
C GLU A 186 1.11 -9.63 2.71
N GLY A 187 0.19 -9.13 3.54
CA GLY A 187 0.43 -8.84 4.95
C GLY A 187 0.87 -10.07 5.74
N LEU A 188 0.18 -11.19 5.56
CA LEU A 188 0.55 -12.46 6.19
C LEU A 188 1.93 -12.95 5.71
N GLY A 189 2.23 -12.79 4.41
CA GLY A 189 3.54 -13.10 3.85
C GLY A 189 4.66 -12.26 4.49
N ALA A 190 4.42 -10.96 4.65
CA ALA A 190 5.36 -10.02 5.26
C ALA A 190 5.58 -10.29 6.75
N ILE A 191 4.52 -10.57 7.52
CA ILE A 191 4.61 -10.91 8.94
C ILE A 191 5.39 -12.20 9.14
N ARG A 192 5.11 -13.23 8.32
CA ARG A 192 5.86 -14.50 8.35
C ARG A 192 7.34 -14.30 8.03
N ALA A 193 7.66 -13.46 7.04
CA ALA A 193 9.04 -13.11 6.71
C ALA A 193 9.74 -12.40 7.88
N SER A 194 9.08 -11.43 8.51
CA SER A 194 9.62 -10.73 9.69
C SER A 194 9.88 -11.68 10.86
N LEU A 195 8.91 -12.56 11.19
CA LEU A 195 9.07 -13.58 12.22
C LEU A 195 10.20 -14.58 11.92
N GLY A 196 10.48 -14.82 10.63
CA GLY A 196 11.59 -15.63 10.13
C GLY A 196 12.92 -14.88 10.03
N ASN A 197 13.04 -13.69 10.61
CA ASN A 197 14.21 -12.82 10.55
C ASN A 197 14.63 -12.38 9.14
N GLN A 198 13.66 -12.26 8.22
CA GLN A 198 13.84 -11.74 6.86
C GLN A 198 13.13 -10.38 6.74
N LEU A 199 13.62 -9.39 7.49
CA LEU A 199 12.97 -8.08 7.57
C LEU A 199 13.04 -7.37 6.21
N GLN A 200 14.12 -7.49 5.44
CA GLN A 200 14.20 -6.90 4.11
C GLN A 200 13.09 -7.46 3.20
N ARG A 201 12.85 -8.77 3.26
CA ARG A 201 11.76 -9.40 2.48
C ARG A 201 10.38 -8.88 2.91
N SER A 202 10.15 -8.74 4.21
CA SER A 202 8.91 -8.17 4.76
C SER A 202 8.66 -6.76 4.23
N ILE A 203 9.67 -5.90 4.31
CA ILE A 203 9.62 -4.51 3.84
C ILE A 203 9.40 -4.44 2.32
N ASN A 204 10.11 -5.24 1.54
CA ASN A 204 9.94 -5.29 0.08
C ASN A 204 8.51 -5.66 -0.32
N ILE A 205 7.87 -6.59 0.40
CA ILE A 205 6.47 -6.97 0.15
C ILE A 205 5.56 -5.78 0.46
N LEU A 206 5.66 -5.20 1.65
CA LEU A 206 4.74 -4.16 2.12
C LEU A 206 4.92 -2.83 1.37
N LEU A 207 6.15 -2.31 1.28
CA LEU A 207 6.42 -1.07 0.56
C LEU A 207 6.26 -1.24 -0.95
N GLY A 208 6.59 -2.41 -1.50
CA GLY A 208 6.34 -2.73 -2.90
C GLY A 208 4.86 -2.72 -3.24
N SER A 209 4.01 -3.27 -2.36
CA SER A 209 2.55 -3.24 -2.50
C SER A 209 1.99 -1.82 -2.47
N VAL A 210 2.43 -1.00 -1.52
CA VAL A 210 2.02 0.42 -1.43
C VAL A 210 2.44 1.19 -2.66
N LEU A 211 3.70 1.04 -3.08
CA LEU A 211 4.22 1.72 -4.26
C LEU A 211 3.47 1.31 -5.54
N ALA A 212 3.23 0.02 -5.74
CA ALA A 212 2.45 -0.47 -6.88
C ALA A 212 1.01 0.05 -6.84
N THR A 213 0.40 0.06 -5.65
CA THR A 213 -0.96 0.59 -5.48
C THR A 213 -1.03 2.06 -5.88
N ILE A 214 -0.17 2.93 -5.32
CA ILE A 214 -0.18 4.36 -5.64
C ILE A 214 0.20 4.57 -7.12
N GLY A 215 1.32 3.99 -7.56
CA GLY A 215 1.92 4.20 -8.88
C GLY A 215 1.07 3.69 -10.04
N LEU A 216 0.18 2.72 -9.82
CA LEU A 216 -0.73 2.20 -10.84
C LEU A 216 -2.18 2.70 -10.67
N THR A 217 -2.65 2.93 -9.45
CA THR A 217 -4.04 3.35 -9.21
C THR A 217 -4.26 4.81 -9.59
N ILE A 218 -3.33 5.72 -9.25
CA ILE A 218 -3.43 7.13 -9.66
C ILE A 218 -3.62 7.25 -11.19
N PRO A 219 -2.70 6.71 -12.02
CA PRO A 219 -2.86 6.82 -13.46
C PRO A 219 -4.10 6.11 -13.98
N ALA A 220 -4.46 4.95 -13.42
CA ALA A 220 -5.66 4.22 -13.84
C ALA A 220 -6.95 5.02 -13.57
N VAL A 221 -7.11 5.54 -12.35
CA VAL A 221 -8.31 6.30 -11.94
C VAL A 221 -8.42 7.59 -12.75
N LEU A 222 -7.33 8.34 -12.92
CA LEU A 222 -7.34 9.55 -13.73
C LEU A 222 -7.63 9.27 -15.20
N THR A 223 -7.04 8.21 -15.78
CA THR A 223 -7.32 7.81 -17.17
C THR A 223 -8.79 7.45 -17.36
N ILE A 224 -9.37 6.68 -16.43
CA ILE A 224 -10.81 6.33 -16.46
C ILE A 224 -11.68 7.59 -16.30
N GLY A 225 -11.29 8.51 -15.41
CA GLY A 225 -11.96 9.80 -15.23
C GLY A 225 -12.00 10.62 -16.51
N LEU A 226 -10.85 10.75 -17.19
CA LEU A 226 -10.72 11.44 -18.47
C LEU A 226 -11.57 10.82 -19.58
N ILE A 227 -11.50 9.48 -19.74
CA ILE A 227 -12.28 8.77 -20.78
C ILE A 227 -13.78 8.87 -20.52
N THR A 228 -14.19 8.76 -19.25
CA THR A 228 -15.61 8.79 -18.85
C THR A 228 -16.14 10.21 -18.65
N LYS A 229 -15.28 11.23 -18.78
CA LYS A 229 -15.58 12.65 -18.48
C LYS A 229 -16.17 12.85 -17.08
N ARG A 230 -15.74 12.05 -16.11
CA ARG A 230 -16.17 12.13 -14.70
C ARG A 230 -15.11 12.85 -13.89
N SER A 231 -15.53 13.69 -12.94
CA SER A 231 -14.62 14.34 -12.01
C SER A 231 -14.02 13.31 -11.06
N VAL A 232 -12.70 13.34 -10.90
CA VAL A 232 -11.97 12.55 -9.91
C VAL A 232 -11.38 13.49 -8.88
N THR A 233 -11.70 13.23 -7.62
CA THR A 233 -11.17 13.97 -6.48
C THR A 233 -10.10 13.14 -5.79
N LEU A 234 -8.84 13.52 -6.00
CA LEU A 234 -7.69 12.86 -5.38
C LEU A 234 -7.23 13.52 -4.08
N GLY A 235 -7.56 14.79 -3.87
CA GLY A 235 -7.11 15.53 -2.69
C GLY A 235 -7.70 14.98 -1.40
N VAL A 236 -6.82 14.63 -0.45
CA VAL A 236 -7.17 14.18 0.90
C VAL A 236 -7.39 15.40 1.78
N GLU A 237 -8.58 15.53 2.34
CA GLU A 237 -8.99 16.70 3.14
C GLU A 237 -9.19 16.34 4.63
N GLY A 238 -9.40 17.35 5.48
CA GLY A 238 -9.72 17.18 6.90
C GLY A 238 -8.62 16.48 7.71
N GLY A 239 -9.01 15.68 8.71
CA GLY A 239 -8.10 14.95 9.60
C GLY A 239 -7.23 13.89 8.90
N ASN A 240 -7.61 13.44 7.71
CA ASN A 240 -6.84 12.45 6.95
C ASN A 240 -5.54 13.02 6.35
N LEU A 241 -5.51 14.32 6.04
CA LEU A 241 -4.33 14.99 5.50
C LEU A 241 -3.14 15.00 6.48
N PRO A 242 -3.27 15.50 7.73
CA PRO A 242 -2.17 15.45 8.69
C PRO A 242 -1.79 14.02 9.05
N LEU A 243 -2.75 13.08 9.08
CA LEU A 243 -2.46 11.68 9.34
C LEU A 243 -1.60 11.05 8.22
N LEU A 244 -1.88 11.36 6.95
CA LEU A 244 -1.06 10.93 5.81
C LEU A 244 0.37 11.46 5.93
N LEU A 245 0.51 12.77 6.19
CA LEU A 245 1.82 13.41 6.30
C LEU A 245 2.62 12.85 7.48
N LEU A 246 1.97 12.65 8.63
CA LEU A 246 2.59 12.04 9.80
C LEU A 246 3.01 10.60 9.54
N THR A 247 2.19 9.81 8.83
CA THR A 247 2.52 8.44 8.43
C THR A 247 3.76 8.39 7.55
N LEU A 248 3.85 9.28 6.55
CA LEU A 248 5.01 9.36 5.68
C LEU A 248 6.27 9.79 6.46
N ALA A 249 6.16 10.82 7.31
CA ALA A 249 7.27 11.30 8.13
C ALA A 249 7.78 10.23 9.11
N VAL A 250 6.86 9.56 9.83
CA VAL A 250 7.20 8.46 10.73
C VAL A 250 7.85 7.30 9.98
N SER A 251 7.38 6.98 8.77
CA SER A 251 8.00 5.93 7.95
C SER A 251 9.46 6.25 7.63
N ILE A 252 9.78 7.50 7.28
CA ILE A 252 11.18 7.93 7.07
C ILE A 252 12.00 7.73 8.34
N VAL A 253 11.50 8.25 9.48
CA VAL A 253 12.22 8.20 10.76
C VAL A 253 12.44 6.76 11.22
N THR A 254 11.41 5.90 11.09
CA THR A 254 11.48 4.47 11.39
C THR A 254 12.60 3.80 10.58
N PHE A 255 12.67 4.10 9.29
CA PHE A 255 13.60 3.44 8.38
C PHE A 255 14.94 4.17 8.15
N THR A 256 15.25 5.19 8.95
CA THR A 256 16.54 5.92 8.85
C THR A 256 17.69 5.14 9.49
N SER A 257 17.41 4.30 10.49
CA SER A 257 18.41 3.51 11.21
C SER A 257 18.50 2.08 10.68
N ARG A 258 19.71 1.49 10.60
CA ARG A 258 19.92 0.09 10.12
C ARG A 258 19.21 -0.98 10.95
N LYS A 259 18.66 -0.60 12.11
CA LYS A 259 18.01 -1.48 13.07
C LYS A 259 16.62 -0.98 13.37
N THR A 260 15.67 -1.91 13.47
CA THR A 260 14.32 -1.60 13.95
C THR A 260 14.12 -2.06 15.39
N ASN A 261 13.26 -1.34 16.12
CA ASN A 261 12.86 -1.67 17.49
C ASN A 261 11.33 -1.78 17.58
N VAL A 262 10.84 -2.59 18.53
CA VAL A 262 9.45 -2.71 18.98
C VAL A 262 8.75 -1.35 19.12
N LEU A 263 9.42 -0.32 19.64
CA LEU A 263 8.83 1.02 19.80
C LEU A 263 8.34 1.60 18.46
N GLN A 264 9.10 1.41 17.37
CA GLN A 264 8.70 1.88 16.05
C GLN A 264 7.44 1.13 15.57
N GLY A 265 7.38 -0.19 15.82
CA GLY A 265 6.18 -0.98 15.55
C GLY A 265 4.95 -0.45 16.29
N CYS A 266 5.09 -0.13 17.58
CA CYS A 266 4.02 0.46 18.38
C CYS A 266 3.55 1.83 17.85
N ILE A 267 4.48 2.69 17.41
CA ILE A 267 4.13 4.01 16.84
C ILE A 267 3.30 3.84 15.56
N HIS A 268 3.72 2.95 14.66
CA HIS A 268 2.94 2.64 13.45
C HIS A 268 1.55 2.08 13.80
N LEU A 269 1.45 1.15 14.75
CA LEU A 269 0.14 0.64 15.19
C LEU A 269 -0.74 1.70 15.84
N LEU A 270 -0.16 2.66 16.56
CA LEU A 270 -0.90 3.81 17.10
C LEU A 270 -1.48 4.66 15.96
N LEU A 271 -0.71 4.97 14.92
CA LEU A 271 -1.22 5.69 13.75
C LEU A 271 -2.34 4.92 13.04
N PHE A 272 -2.23 3.59 12.97
CA PHE A 272 -3.29 2.74 12.44
C PHE A 272 -4.55 2.79 13.31
N ALA A 273 -4.41 2.79 14.64
CA ALA A 273 -5.55 2.95 15.55
C ALA A 273 -6.21 4.33 15.40
N VAL A 274 -5.42 5.39 15.21
CA VAL A 274 -5.93 6.74 14.92
C VAL A 274 -6.66 6.77 13.57
N PHE A 275 -6.15 6.10 12.54
CA PHE A 275 -6.86 5.95 11.26
C PHE A 275 -8.24 5.30 11.47
N VAL A 276 -8.32 4.20 12.23
CA VAL A 276 -9.59 3.55 12.54
C VAL A 276 -10.50 4.49 13.35
N LEU A 277 -9.95 5.23 14.31
CA LEU A 277 -10.71 6.22 15.08
C LEU A 277 -11.32 7.29 14.17
N LEU A 278 -10.56 7.88 13.26
CA LEU A 278 -11.03 8.93 12.34
C LEU A 278 -12.11 8.44 11.36
N ILE A 279 -12.20 7.13 11.12
CA ILE A 279 -13.33 6.57 10.37
C ILE A 279 -14.65 6.76 11.13
N PHE A 280 -14.65 6.56 12.46
CA PHE A 280 -15.84 6.67 13.32
C PHE A 280 -16.05 8.07 13.90
N ALA A 281 -14.97 8.82 14.11
CA ALA A 281 -14.93 10.14 14.73
C ALA A 281 -13.93 11.04 13.97
N PRO A 282 -14.32 11.58 12.81
CA PRO A 282 -13.46 12.34 11.89
C PRO A 282 -13.01 13.71 12.42
#